data_AF-A0A3C0U5G3-F1
#
_entry.id   AF-A0A3C0U5G3-F1
#
_cell.length_a   1.000
_cell.length_b   1.000
_cell.length_c   1.000
_cell.angle_alpha   90.00
_cell.angle_beta   90.00
_cell.angle_gamma   90.00
#
_symmetry.space_group_name_H-M   'P 1'
#
loop_
_entity.id
_entity.type
_entity.pdbx_description
1 polymer ?
#
loop_
_entity_poly.entity_id
_entity_poly.type
_entity_poly.pdbx_seq_one_letter_code
_entity_poly.pdbx_strand_id
1 'polypeptide(L)'
;MKDRVVLTTAQKALKINLNSDIYGTFAEIGAGQETVREFFRAGAASGTIAKAMSAYDKAFSDDIYGIEEDNRYVTQSRLKKMLSHEYNLIEKRLDRNIHP
;
A
#
# COMPACT_ATOMS: atom_id res chain seq x y z
N MET A 1 21.70 22.79 -19.81
CA MET A 1 21.38 21.83 -18.74
C MET A 1 19.87 21.74 -18.66
N LYS A 2 19.26 20.55 -18.71
CA LYS A 2 17.81 20.45 -18.46
C LYS A 2 17.59 20.72 -16.98
N ASP A 3 16.83 21.77 -16.66
CA ASP A 3 16.41 22.04 -15.29
C ASP A 3 15.67 20.82 -14.75
N ARG A 4 16.20 20.26 -13.66
CA ARG A 4 15.65 19.06 -13.04
C ARG A 4 14.45 19.49 -12.20
N VAL A 5 13.26 19.45 -12.78
CA VAL A 5 12.02 19.77 -12.06
C VAL A 5 11.84 18.76 -10.92
N VAL A 6 11.91 19.24 -9.68
CA VAL A 6 11.64 18.45 -8.48
C VAL A 6 10.15 18.53 -8.17
N LEU A 7 9.43 17.42 -8.32
CA LEU A 7 8.02 17.34 -7.97
C LEU A 7 7.82 17.39 -6.46
N THR A 8 6.77 18.10 -6.04
CA THR A 8 6.24 18.04 -4.66
C THR A 8 5.68 16.64 -4.34
N THR A 9 5.47 16.31 -3.07
CA THR A 9 4.85 15.04 -2.64
C THR A 9 3.47 14.85 -3.27
N ALA A 10 2.61 15.87 -3.25
CA ALA A 10 1.29 15.82 -3.86
C ALA A 10 1.36 15.58 -5.38
N GLN A 11 2.30 16.21 -6.09
CA GLN A 11 2.50 15.96 -7.53
C GLN A 11 2.99 14.54 -7.82
N LYS A 12 3.88 13.99 -6.98
CA LYS A 12 4.33 12.59 -7.10
C LYS A 12 3.17 11.62 -6.88
N ALA A 13 2.39 11.83 -5.83
CA ALA A 13 1.23 11.01 -5.50
C ALA A 13 0.15 11.08 -6.60
N LEU A 14 -0.19 12.29 -7.07
CA LEU A 14 -1.14 12.48 -8.19
C LEU A 14 -0.65 11.78 -9.46
N LYS A 15 0.65 11.89 -9.78
CA LYS A 15 1.22 11.20 -10.95
C LYS A 15 1.04 9.69 -10.86
N ILE A 16 1.17 9.10 -9.67
CA ILE A 16 0.92 7.67 -9.46
C ILE A 16 -0.58 7.36 -9.55
N ASN A 17 -1.44 8.19 -8.95
CA ASN A 17 -2.90 8.03 -8.99
C ASN A 17 -3.49 8.05 -10.41
N LEU A 18 -2.83 8.74 -11.34
CA LEU A 18 -3.21 8.83 -12.74
C LEU A 18 -2.62 7.70 -13.60
N ASN A 19 -1.79 6.82 -13.02
CA ASN A 19 -1.23 5.69 -13.75
C ASN A 19 -2.17 4.48 -13.66
N SER A 20 -2.77 4.11 -14.80
CA SER A 20 -3.66 2.95 -14.93
C SER A 20 -3.01 1.61 -14.62
N ASP A 21 -1.68 1.52 -14.69
CA ASP A 21 -0.94 0.29 -14.43
C ASP A 21 -0.75 0.04 -12.92
N ILE A 22 -1.12 1.00 -12.07
CA ILE A 22 -0.90 0.94 -10.62
C ILE A 22 -2.25 0.97 -9.91
N TYR A 23 -2.68 -0.21 -9.47
CA TYR A 23 -3.90 -0.38 -8.68
C TYR A 23 -3.68 -1.43 -7.59
N GLY A 24 -4.06 -1.13 -6.35
CA GLY A 24 -3.95 -2.11 -5.28
C GLY A 24 -4.13 -1.58 -3.87
N THR A 25 -3.32 -2.10 -2.95
CA THR A 25 -3.50 -1.91 -1.51
C THR A 25 -2.31 -1.16 -0.91
N PHE A 26 -2.60 -0.19 -0.04
CA PHE A 26 -1.63 0.32 0.93
C PHE A 26 -1.78 -0.43 2.26
N ALA A 27 -0.68 -1.03 2.72
CA ALA A 27 -0.62 -1.72 4.01
C ALA A 27 0.48 -1.11 4.89
N GLU A 28 0.08 -0.43 5.97
CA GLU A 28 0.98 0.37 6.80
C GLU A 28 0.91 -0.08 8.27
N ILE A 29 2.06 -0.50 8.81
CA ILE A 29 2.24 -0.82 10.23
C ILE A 29 3.10 0.28 10.87
N GLY A 30 2.56 1.01 11.83
CA GLY A 30 3.33 1.97 12.63
C GLY A 30 3.68 3.30 11.95
N ALA A 31 3.06 3.65 10.81
CA ALA A 31 3.42 4.83 10.00
C ALA A 31 2.38 5.97 9.94
N GLY A 32 1.33 5.93 10.75
CA GLY A 32 0.30 6.98 10.80
C GLY A 32 -0.78 6.85 9.72
N GLN A 33 -0.65 5.87 8.83
CA GLN A 33 -1.28 5.92 7.50
C GLN A 33 -0.92 7.20 6.73
N GLU A 34 0.23 7.81 7.02
CA GLU A 34 0.63 9.07 6.38
C GLU A 34 0.98 8.87 4.90
N THR A 35 1.41 7.68 4.50
CA THR A 35 1.72 7.41 3.08
C THR A 35 0.44 7.44 2.26
N VAL A 36 -0.54 6.59 2.59
CA VAL A 36 -1.79 6.52 1.82
C VAL A 36 -2.59 7.83 1.90
N ARG A 37 -2.47 8.57 3.00
CA ARG A 37 -3.07 9.90 3.17
C ARG A 37 -2.63 10.87 2.09
N GLU A 38 -1.36 10.90 1.70
CA GLU A 38 -0.89 11.78 0.62
C GLU A 38 -1.53 11.42 -0.73
N PHE A 39 -1.78 10.13 -0.99
CA PHE A 39 -2.47 9.68 -2.20
C PHE A 39 -3.95 10.06 -2.17
N PHE A 40 -4.63 9.93 -1.03
CA PHE A 40 -6.01 10.40 -0.91
C PHE A 40 -6.13 11.92 -1.13
N ARG A 41 -5.22 12.72 -0.58
CA ARG A 41 -5.25 14.19 -0.68
C ARG A 41 -4.87 14.71 -2.07
N ALA A 42 -4.05 13.96 -2.81
CA ALA A 42 -3.60 14.36 -4.14
C ALA A 42 -4.71 14.32 -5.22
N GLY A 43 -5.82 13.59 -4.97
CA GLY A 43 -6.91 13.40 -5.94
C GLY A 43 -6.67 12.22 -6.89
N ALA A 44 -7.71 11.80 -7.62
CA ALA A 44 -7.70 10.60 -8.49
C ALA A 44 -7.36 9.27 -7.78
N ALA A 45 -7.41 9.23 -6.45
CA ALA A 45 -7.05 8.04 -5.65
C ALA A 45 -7.88 6.79 -5.97
N SER A 46 -9.12 6.93 -6.45
CA SER A 46 -9.96 5.80 -6.86
C SER A 46 -9.38 5.01 -8.04
N GLY A 47 -8.48 5.60 -8.84
CA GLY A 47 -7.78 4.91 -9.91
C GLY A 47 -6.60 4.05 -9.45
N THR A 48 -6.21 4.14 -8.17
CA THR A 48 -5.01 3.47 -7.64
C THR A 48 -5.24 2.71 -6.35
N ILE A 49 -6.16 3.14 -5.50
CA ILE A 49 -6.37 2.56 -4.17
C ILE A 49 -7.63 1.70 -4.17
N ALA A 50 -7.45 0.38 -4.18
CA ALA A 50 -8.49 -0.59 -3.91
C ALA A 50 -8.78 -0.72 -2.40
N LYS A 51 -7.72 -0.64 -1.59
CA LYS A 51 -7.80 -0.78 -0.13
C LYS A 51 -6.67 -0.01 0.57
N ALA A 52 -6.98 0.56 1.72
CA ALA A 52 -5.99 1.05 2.67
C ALA A 52 -6.18 0.28 3.98
N MET A 53 -5.10 -0.21 4.56
CA MET A 53 -5.15 -0.93 5.83
C MET A 53 -4.07 -0.43 6.79
N SER A 54 -4.34 -0.57 8.08
CA SER A 54 -3.33 -0.42 9.11
C SER A 54 -3.55 -1.39 10.26
N ALA A 55 -2.46 -1.96 10.76
CA ALA A 55 -2.46 -2.86 11.91
C ALA A 55 -1.38 -2.41 12.90
N TYR A 56 -1.77 -1.51 13.81
CA TYR A 56 -0.90 -0.95 14.85
C TYR A 56 -0.69 -1.89 16.02
N ASP A 57 -1.78 -2.50 16.46
CA ASP A 57 -1.72 -3.44 17.55
C ASP A 57 -1.01 -4.71 17.08
N LYS A 58 -0.06 -5.18 17.90
CA LYS A 58 0.75 -6.34 17.57
C LYS A 58 -0.13 -7.58 17.37
N ALA A 59 -1.11 -7.82 18.24
CA ALA A 59 -1.96 -9.00 18.15
C ALA A 59 -2.82 -8.98 16.88
N PHE A 60 -3.38 -7.83 16.51
CA PHE A 60 -4.08 -7.67 15.22
C PHE A 60 -3.15 -7.90 14.03
N SER A 61 -1.94 -7.33 14.09
CA SER A 61 -0.96 -7.50 13.03
C SER A 61 -0.53 -8.96 12.89
N ASP A 62 -0.43 -9.70 14.00
CA ASP A 62 -0.09 -11.12 14.04
C ASP A 62 -1.24 -12.02 13.57
N ASP A 63 -2.48 -11.65 13.85
CA ASP A 63 -3.65 -12.36 13.33
C ASP A 63 -3.74 -12.24 11.79
N ILE A 64 -3.38 -11.07 11.25
CA ILE A 64 -3.44 -10.81 9.80
C ILE A 64 -2.22 -11.42 9.07
N TYR A 65 -1.00 -11.21 9.60
CA TYR A 65 0.24 -11.51 8.90
C TYR A 65 1.05 -12.67 9.51
N GLY A 66 0.58 -13.26 10.60
CA GLY A 66 1.26 -14.35 11.32
C GLY A 66 2.39 -13.85 12.23
N ILE A 67 2.70 -14.62 13.27
CA ILE A 67 3.76 -14.32 14.24
C ILE A 67 5.15 -14.50 13.59
N GLU A 68 6.11 -13.66 13.97
CA GLU A 68 7.52 -13.81 13.56
C GLU A 68 8.27 -14.77 14.48
N GLU A 69 9.07 -15.67 13.91
CA GLU A 69 9.75 -16.76 14.63
C GLU A 69 10.71 -16.26 15.72
N ASP A 70 11.37 -15.12 15.47
CA ASP A 70 12.33 -14.50 16.38
C ASP A 70 11.71 -13.35 17.20
N ASN A 71 10.39 -13.14 17.11
CA ASN A 71 9.66 -12.03 17.73
C ASN A 71 10.15 -10.62 17.33
N ARG A 72 10.84 -10.47 16.20
CA ARG A 72 11.19 -9.15 15.64
C ARG A 72 10.24 -8.82 14.50
N TYR A 73 9.58 -7.66 14.60
CA TYR A 73 8.51 -7.28 13.67
C TYR A 73 8.95 -6.31 12.56
N VAL A 74 10.14 -5.71 12.70
CA VAL A 74 10.77 -4.89 11.65
C VAL A 74 11.76 -5.76 10.90
N THR A 75 11.24 -6.64 10.05
CA THR A 75 12.04 -7.63 9.31
C THR A 75 11.59 -7.74 7.86
N GLN A 76 12.51 -8.20 7.00
CA GLN A 76 12.17 -8.52 5.61
C GLN A 76 11.13 -9.65 5.53
N SER A 77 11.19 -10.63 6.44
CA SER A 77 10.22 -11.72 6.55
C SER A 77 8.80 -11.17 6.70
N ARG A 78 8.58 -10.29 7.70
CA ARG A 78 7.27 -9.67 7.92
C ARG A 78 6.77 -8.90 6.71
N LEU A 79 7.64 -8.11 6.07
CA LEU A 79 7.29 -7.37 4.85
C LEU A 79 6.83 -8.31 3.73
N LYS A 80 7.52 -9.44 3.52
CA LYS A 80 7.11 -10.43 2.52
C LYS A 80 5.76 -11.05 2.85
N LYS A 81 5.49 -11.38 4.12
CA LYS A 81 4.17 -11.90 4.56
C LYS A 81 3.06 -10.88 4.30
N MET A 82 3.30 -9.61 4.59
CA MET A 82 2.36 -8.53 4.27
C MET A 82 2.07 -8.46 2.77
N LEU A 83 3.12 -8.40 1.95
CA LEU A 83 2.97 -8.36 0.48
C LEU A 83 2.18 -9.55 -0.05
N SER A 84 2.53 -10.77 0.36
CA SER A 84 1.82 -11.98 -0.06
C SER A 84 0.35 -11.98 0.37
N HIS A 85 0.05 -11.63 1.62
CA HIS A 85 -1.32 -11.57 2.12
C HIS A 85 -2.17 -10.56 1.34
N GLU A 86 -1.66 -9.32 1.20
CA GLU A 86 -2.40 -8.23 0.56
C GLU A 86 -2.59 -8.44 -0.94
N TYR A 87 -1.56 -8.95 -1.62
CA TYR A 87 -1.62 -9.26 -3.04
C TYR A 87 -2.60 -10.41 -3.33
N ASN A 88 -2.56 -11.49 -2.55
CA ASN A 88 -3.51 -12.60 -2.71
C ASN A 88 -4.97 -12.14 -2.47
N LEU A 89 -5.21 -11.22 -1.53
CA LEU A 89 -6.54 -10.66 -1.30
C LEU A 89 -7.04 -9.82 -2.48
N ILE A 90 -6.16 -9.06 -3.13
CA ILE A 90 -6.48 -8.32 -4.36
C ILE A 90 -6.90 -9.31 -5.44
N GLU A 91 -6.06 -10.31 -5.76
CA GLU A 91 -6.35 -11.27 -6.83
C GLU A 91 -7.62 -12.08 -6.56
N LYS A 92 -7.91 -12.40 -5.29
CA LYS A 92 -9.14 -13.12 -4.92
C LYS A 92 -10.40 -12.28 -5.07
N ARG A 93 -10.32 -10.96 -4.85
CA ARG A 93 -11.51 -10.08 -4.78
C ARG A 93 -11.75 -9.28 -6.04
N LEU A 94 -10.70 -9.04 -6.84
CA LEU A 94 -10.77 -8.34 -8.09
C LEU A 94 -10.62 -9.36 -9.22
N ASP A 95 -11.75 -9.81 -9.72
CA ASP A 95 -11.79 -10.63 -10.92
C ASP A 95 -11.27 -9.80 -12.10
N ARG A 96 -10.17 -10.24 -12.73
CA ARG A 96 -9.58 -9.59 -13.89
C ARG A 96 -10.52 -9.55 -15.10
N ASN A 97 -11.57 -10.36 -15.12
CA ASN A 97 -12.59 -10.27 -16.18
C ASN A 97 -13.52 -9.05 -15.99
N ILE A 98 -13.67 -8.57 -14.75
CA ILE A 98 -14.49 -7.40 -14.39
C ILE A 98 -13.63 -6.15 -14.26
N HIS A 99 -12.37 -6.33 -13.86
CA HIS A 99 -11.33 -5.31 -13.72
C HIS A 99 -10.09 -5.69 -14.57
N PRO A 100 -10.16 -5.55 -15.92
CA PRO A 100 -9.11 -5.97 -16.84
C PRO A 100 -7.84 -5.13 -16.79
#